data_AF-A0A4P5YBF5-F1
#
_entry.id   AF-A0A4P5YBF5-F1
#
_cell.length_a   1.000
_cell.length_b   1.000
_cell.length_c   1.000
_cell.angle_alpha   90.00
_cell.angle_beta   90.00
_cell.angle_gamma   90.00
#
_symmetry.space_group_name_H-M   'P 1'
#
loop_
_entity.id
_entity.type
_entity.pdbx_description
1 polymer ?
#
loop_
_entity_poly.entity_id
_entity_poly.type
_entity_poly.pdbx_seq_one_letter_code
_entity_poly.pdbx_strand_id
1 'polypeptide(L)'
;MVVPRTVTTTWAACATATPGPAAVLRLSGSNAWDIVQRAGLPVPAPGTAVRSNWQLGGARQLGGTGQGCPVLVWTAQAPRSFTGENTVEILLPGSRDLAELALRTLCANGAAPAPPGGFVRQALANDKLDLDQAAAVLALVTASDAEAALRALIRLRGDLGADLAAVRSELTELRARVEAGLDFAEEDGVAGADHRLIRSAAQRLGARLARWQVTADGSEGTPVVCLVGPANAGKSALFQRLTGAPALVSPVPGTTRDPLEAPWKIGGRTVTLVDTAGWLDRASSGLDGSSSGLDGSSSGLDAAAIAAGRRWIEHAALVLACSAPDARLPESDGTWQVVATIVATKADLGAPDPRAVVAVSVETGAGLDQLAGLVAERLAHSSGGEPRQQRLLASALAGLGKLADQPPADELLAEDLRRLTELLSDLIGSTTPDDVLDALFSRFCIGK
;
A
#
# COMPACT_ATOMS: atom_id res chain seq x y z
N MET A 1 6.44 31.82 -20.95
CA MET A 1 7.68 31.35 -21.60
C MET A 1 7.55 29.85 -21.75
N VAL A 2 7.22 29.38 -22.95
CA VAL A 2 6.93 27.96 -23.23
C VAL A 2 8.24 27.20 -23.12
N VAL A 3 8.37 26.36 -22.09
CA VAL A 3 9.51 25.44 -21.95
C VAL A 3 9.46 24.50 -23.16
N PRO A 4 10.54 24.39 -23.97
CA PRO A 4 10.54 23.52 -25.13
C PRO A 4 10.36 22.07 -24.66
N ARG A 5 9.37 21.36 -25.23
CA ARG A 5 9.18 19.92 -25.01
C ARG A 5 10.48 19.21 -25.39
N THR A 6 11.27 18.84 -24.39
CA THR A 6 12.41 17.92 -24.50
C THR A 6 11.95 16.68 -25.24
N VAL A 7 12.77 16.17 -26.17
CA VAL A 7 12.52 14.93 -26.93
C VAL A 7 12.15 13.82 -25.94
N THR A 8 10.86 13.50 -25.82
CA THR A 8 10.39 12.48 -24.89
C THR A 8 10.79 11.12 -25.42
N THR A 9 11.47 10.34 -24.57
CA THR A 9 11.86 8.97 -24.91
C THR A 9 10.59 8.14 -25.17
N THR A 10 10.53 7.43 -26.30
CA THR A 10 9.44 6.47 -26.53
C THR A 10 9.75 5.18 -25.76
N TRP A 11 8.93 4.86 -24.77
CA TRP A 11 9.06 3.65 -24.00
C TRP A 11 8.32 2.47 -24.63
N ALA A 12 8.84 1.27 -24.42
CA ALA A 12 8.23 0.01 -24.78
C ALA A 12 8.38 -1.02 -23.66
N ALA A 13 7.33 -1.81 -23.40
CA ALA A 13 7.37 -2.94 -22.47
C ALA A 13 6.23 -3.94 -22.73
N CYS A 14 6.35 -5.14 -22.16
CA CYS A 14 5.24 -6.08 -22.10
C CYS A 14 4.28 -5.69 -20.97
N ALA A 15 3.02 -5.41 -21.31
CA ALA A 15 1.98 -4.95 -20.40
C ALA A 15 1.16 -6.09 -19.76
N THR A 16 1.48 -7.34 -20.10
CA THR A 16 0.79 -8.55 -19.63
C THR A 16 1.77 -9.52 -18.97
N ALA A 17 1.29 -10.30 -18.00
CA ALA A 17 2.05 -11.43 -17.50
C ALA A 17 2.25 -12.49 -18.61
N THR A 18 3.44 -13.07 -18.68
CA THR A 18 3.79 -14.16 -19.59
C THR A 18 4.46 -15.30 -18.80
N PRO A 19 4.26 -16.58 -19.17
CA PRO A 19 3.53 -17.05 -20.35
C PRO A 19 1.99 -16.99 -20.20
N GLY A 20 1.28 -17.01 -21.33
CA GLY A 20 -0.19 -16.97 -21.39
C GLY A 20 -0.74 -17.18 -22.81
N PRO A 21 -2.08 -17.14 -23.00
CA PRO A 21 -2.69 -17.28 -24.33
C PRO A 21 -2.34 -16.12 -25.28
N ALA A 22 -2.13 -14.92 -24.72
CA ALA A 22 -1.74 -13.73 -25.46
C ALA A 22 -0.83 -12.85 -24.60
N ALA A 23 0.00 -12.04 -25.25
CA ALA A 23 0.76 -10.97 -24.65
C ALA A 23 0.41 -9.65 -25.32
N VAL A 24 0.52 -8.54 -24.58
CA VAL A 24 0.41 -7.18 -25.11
C VAL A 24 1.75 -6.48 -24.93
N LEU A 25 2.34 -5.99 -26.02
CA LEU A 25 3.43 -5.02 -25.95
C LEU A 25 2.84 -3.62 -26.10
N ARG A 26 3.18 -2.73 -25.19
CA ARG A 26 2.77 -1.33 -25.23
C ARG A 26 3.96 -0.46 -25.57
N LEU A 27 3.77 0.49 -26.48
CA LEU A 27 4.68 1.58 -26.78
C LEU A 27 3.99 2.91 -26.52
N SER A 28 4.69 3.87 -25.94
CA SER A 28 4.18 5.23 -25.77
C SER A 28 5.28 6.28 -25.83
N GLY A 29 5.02 7.35 -26.59
CA GLY A 29 5.96 8.44 -26.84
C GLY A 29 5.65 9.15 -28.15
N SER A 30 6.26 10.32 -28.37
CA SER A 30 6.05 11.12 -29.59
C SER A 30 6.32 10.31 -30.87
N ASN A 31 7.31 9.42 -30.84
CA ASN A 31 7.78 8.64 -31.99
C ASN A 31 7.21 7.20 -32.03
N ALA A 32 6.21 6.87 -31.20
CA ALA A 32 5.69 5.50 -31.08
C ALA A 32 5.23 4.91 -32.43
N TRP A 33 4.51 5.70 -33.23
CA TRP A 33 4.00 5.26 -34.52
C TRP A 33 5.12 5.05 -35.55
N ASP A 34 6.10 5.97 -35.60
CA ASP A 34 7.25 5.87 -36.50
C ASP A 34 8.15 4.67 -36.18
N ILE A 35 8.31 4.34 -34.89
CA ILE A 35 9.06 3.15 -34.46
C ILE A 35 8.35 1.87 -34.92
N VAL A 36 7.02 1.82 -34.79
CA VAL A 36 6.21 0.67 -35.22
C VAL A 36 6.26 0.50 -36.74
N GLN A 37 6.18 1.58 -37.51
CA GLN A 37 6.35 1.53 -38.97
C GLN A 37 7.74 1.03 -39.37
N ARG A 38 8.81 1.55 -38.76
CA ARG A 38 10.19 1.09 -39.02
C ARG A 38 10.39 -0.38 -38.64
N ALA A 39 9.71 -0.85 -37.60
CA ALA A 39 9.70 -2.25 -37.21
C ALA A 39 8.91 -3.17 -38.17
N GLY A 40 8.33 -2.65 -39.25
CA GLY A 40 7.63 -3.43 -40.28
C GLY A 40 6.18 -3.73 -39.95
N LEU A 41 5.57 -2.96 -39.04
CA LEU A 41 4.15 -3.07 -38.69
C LEU A 41 3.34 -1.91 -39.27
N PRO A 42 2.07 -2.16 -39.66
CA PRO A 42 1.16 -1.08 -40.05
C PRO A 42 0.78 -0.22 -38.84
N VAL A 43 0.51 1.06 -39.09
CA VAL A 43 -0.09 1.97 -38.11
C VAL A 43 -1.53 2.23 -38.56
N PRO A 44 -2.53 1.57 -37.96
CA PRO A 44 -3.93 1.81 -38.28
C PRO A 44 -4.38 3.21 -37.83
N ALA A 45 -5.55 3.63 -38.32
CA ALA A 45 -6.18 4.86 -37.87
C ALA A 45 -6.41 4.84 -36.35
N PRO A 46 -6.29 5.97 -35.64
CA PRO A 46 -6.45 6.02 -34.19
C PRO A 46 -7.79 5.41 -33.72
N GLY A 47 -7.73 4.58 -32.68
CA GLY A 47 -8.88 3.87 -32.12
C GLY A 47 -9.27 2.60 -32.86
N THR A 48 -8.58 2.25 -33.95
CA THR A 48 -8.83 1.03 -34.73
C THR A 48 -7.70 0.02 -34.58
N ALA A 49 -7.97 -1.23 -34.95
CA ALA A 49 -7.00 -2.31 -34.91
C ALA A 49 -6.87 -2.99 -36.28
N VAL A 50 -5.65 -3.42 -36.62
CA VAL A 50 -5.35 -4.13 -37.87
C VAL A 50 -4.56 -5.39 -37.58
N ARG A 51 -4.89 -6.49 -38.27
CA ARG A 51 -4.12 -7.73 -38.21
C ARG A 51 -2.92 -7.63 -39.13
N SER A 52 -1.78 -8.14 -38.69
CA SER A 52 -0.55 -8.22 -39.48
C SER A 52 0.23 -9.49 -39.16
N ASN A 53 1.12 -9.90 -40.06
CA ASN A 53 2.09 -10.95 -39.81
C ASN A 53 3.48 -10.31 -39.67
N TRP A 54 3.89 -10.10 -38.42
CA TRP A 54 5.09 -9.35 -38.09
C TRP A 54 6.36 -10.17 -38.30
N GLN A 55 7.28 -9.64 -39.11
CA GLN A 55 8.60 -10.21 -39.32
C GLN A 55 9.55 -9.76 -38.21
N LEU A 56 9.63 -10.54 -37.13
CA LEU A 56 10.50 -10.24 -35.99
C LEU A 56 11.99 -10.33 -36.37
N GLY A 57 12.80 -9.43 -35.80
CA GLY A 57 14.25 -9.46 -35.98
C GLY A 57 14.84 -10.78 -35.48
N GLY A 58 15.68 -11.44 -36.28
CA GLY A 58 16.24 -12.77 -35.98
C GLY A 58 15.51 -13.95 -36.63
N ALA A 59 14.24 -13.82 -37.03
CA ALA A 59 13.52 -14.88 -37.75
C ALA A 59 14.15 -15.22 -39.11
N ARG A 60 14.78 -14.23 -39.77
CA ARG A 60 15.57 -14.42 -41.00
C ARG A 60 16.83 -15.28 -40.81
N GLN A 61 17.43 -15.30 -39.62
CA GLN A 61 18.64 -16.09 -39.36
C GLN A 61 18.36 -17.58 -39.13
N LEU A 62 17.13 -17.94 -38.78
CA LEU A 62 16.72 -19.33 -38.56
C LEU A 62 16.33 -20.07 -39.86
N GLY A 63 16.57 -19.48 -41.04
CA GLY A 63 16.33 -20.13 -42.33
C GLY A 63 14.85 -20.38 -42.67
N GLY A 64 13.91 -19.94 -41.81
CA GLY A 64 12.48 -20.09 -42.03
C GLY A 64 11.97 -19.11 -43.08
N THR A 65 11.62 -19.62 -44.25
CA THR A 65 10.90 -18.85 -45.27
C THR A 65 9.48 -18.53 -44.78
N GLY A 66 9.27 -17.31 -44.27
CA GLY A 66 7.95 -16.65 -44.36
C GLY A 66 6.95 -16.84 -43.22
N GLN A 67 7.29 -17.39 -42.06
CA GLN A 67 6.34 -17.43 -40.92
C GLN A 67 6.51 -16.18 -40.03
N GLY A 68 5.80 -15.11 -40.38
CA GLY A 68 5.67 -13.94 -39.51
C GLY A 68 4.84 -14.27 -38.25
N CYS A 69 5.09 -13.57 -37.16
CA CYS A 69 4.29 -13.65 -35.95
C CYS A 69 2.91 -13.01 -36.21
N PRO A 70 1.78 -13.73 -36.07
CA PRO A 70 0.47 -13.11 -36.22
C PRO A 70 0.23 -12.16 -35.05
N VAL A 71 -0.08 -10.90 -35.38
CA VAL A 71 -0.34 -9.85 -34.39
C VAL A 71 -1.58 -9.05 -34.72
N LEU A 72 -2.14 -8.41 -33.70
CA LEU A 72 -3.13 -7.35 -33.83
C LEU A 72 -2.50 -6.06 -33.30
N VAL A 73 -2.41 -5.04 -34.15
CA VAL A 73 -1.87 -3.72 -33.80
C VAL A 73 -3.02 -2.76 -33.58
N TRP A 74 -3.07 -2.09 -32.44
CA TRP A 74 -4.03 -1.06 -32.09
C TRP A 74 -3.31 0.26 -31.77
N THR A 75 -3.87 1.40 -32.15
CA THR A 75 -3.24 2.71 -31.97
C THR A 75 -4.16 3.70 -31.25
N ALA A 76 -3.58 4.56 -30.43
CA ALA A 76 -4.23 5.73 -29.85
C ALA A 76 -3.39 6.98 -30.12
N GLN A 77 -4.06 8.11 -30.35
CA GLN A 77 -3.43 9.39 -30.64
C GLN A 77 -3.46 10.29 -29.40
N ALA A 78 -2.37 11.02 -29.16
CA ALA A 78 -2.34 12.09 -28.18
C ALA A 78 -3.47 13.12 -28.44
N PRO A 79 -4.13 13.68 -27.41
CA PRO A 79 -4.01 13.38 -25.98
C PRO A 79 -4.96 12.27 -25.48
N ARG A 80 -5.61 11.54 -26.40
CA ARG A 80 -6.65 10.53 -26.13
C ARG A 80 -6.05 9.13 -25.94
N SER A 81 -5.07 9.04 -25.06
CA SER A 81 -4.43 7.78 -24.65
C SER A 81 -4.24 7.77 -23.13
N PHE A 82 -3.83 6.62 -22.57
CA PHE A 82 -3.53 6.48 -21.14
C PHE A 82 -2.45 7.45 -20.67
N THR A 83 -1.34 7.53 -21.41
CA THR A 83 -0.18 8.38 -21.11
C THR A 83 -0.35 9.83 -21.55
N GLY A 84 -1.33 10.12 -22.42
CA GLY A 84 -1.45 11.42 -23.08
C GLY A 84 -0.57 11.58 -24.33
N GLU A 85 0.28 10.59 -24.64
CA GLU A 85 1.11 10.56 -25.85
C GLU A 85 0.55 9.61 -26.92
N ASN A 86 1.17 9.56 -28.09
CA ASN A 86 0.85 8.55 -29.10
C ASN A 86 1.20 7.17 -28.54
N THR A 87 0.25 6.23 -28.62
CA THR A 87 0.39 4.89 -28.05
C THR A 87 0.09 3.84 -29.10
N VAL A 88 0.84 2.73 -29.03
CA VAL A 88 0.60 1.54 -29.83
C VAL A 88 0.56 0.33 -28.90
N GLU A 89 -0.44 -0.52 -29.07
CA GLU A 89 -0.52 -1.82 -28.40
C GLU A 89 -0.47 -2.93 -29.46
N ILE A 90 0.42 -3.89 -29.25
CA ILE A 90 0.64 -5.03 -30.14
C ILE A 90 0.26 -6.28 -29.37
N LEU A 91 -0.86 -6.88 -29.73
CA LEU A 91 -1.29 -8.18 -29.21
C LEU A 91 -0.61 -9.28 -30.05
N LEU A 92 0.05 -10.21 -29.38
CA LEU A 92 0.78 -11.33 -29.97
C LEU A 92 0.58 -12.61 -29.13
N PRO A 93 0.94 -13.82 -29.62
CA PRO A 93 0.90 -15.02 -28.81
C PRO A 93 1.71 -14.87 -27.52
N GLY A 94 1.17 -15.33 -26.39
CA GLY A 94 1.72 -15.06 -25.05
C GLY A 94 2.95 -15.89 -24.66
N SER A 95 3.84 -16.18 -25.61
CA SER A 95 5.15 -16.78 -25.33
C SER A 95 6.11 -15.70 -24.80
N ARG A 96 6.80 -16.02 -23.69
CA ARG A 96 7.79 -15.13 -23.08
C ARG A 96 8.91 -14.79 -24.05
N ASP A 97 9.50 -15.79 -24.69
CA ASP A 97 10.62 -15.60 -25.61
C ASP A 97 10.22 -14.77 -26.84
N LEU A 98 8.98 -14.95 -27.31
CA LEU A 98 8.43 -14.18 -28.42
C LEU A 98 8.20 -12.72 -28.04
N ALA A 99 7.65 -12.46 -26.85
CA ALA A 99 7.48 -11.11 -26.31
C ALA A 99 8.83 -10.40 -26.12
N GLU A 100 9.85 -11.09 -25.61
CA GLU A 100 11.21 -10.55 -25.47
C GLU A 100 11.86 -10.28 -26.83
N LEU A 101 11.67 -11.15 -27.82
CA LEU A 101 12.17 -10.93 -29.19
C LEU A 101 11.49 -9.73 -29.87
N ALA A 102 10.17 -9.62 -29.69
CA ALA A 102 9.39 -8.51 -30.19
C ALA A 102 9.78 -7.18 -29.52
N LEU A 103 9.99 -7.16 -28.21
CA LEU A 103 10.49 -6.00 -27.50
C LEU A 103 11.90 -5.59 -28.00
N ARG A 104 12.81 -6.55 -28.16
CA ARG A 104 14.15 -6.29 -28.74
C ARG A 104 14.06 -5.71 -30.15
N THR A 105 13.12 -6.18 -30.97
CA THR A 105 12.87 -5.65 -32.32
C THR A 105 12.42 -4.19 -32.26
N LEU A 106 11.54 -3.83 -31.33
CA LEU A 106 11.12 -2.43 -31.14
C LEU A 106 12.26 -1.55 -30.65
N CYS A 107 13.07 -2.04 -29.70
CA CYS A 107 14.22 -1.30 -29.17
C CYS A 107 15.27 -1.04 -30.26
N ALA A 108 15.54 -2.03 -31.12
CA ALA A 108 16.43 -1.87 -32.28
C ALA A 108 15.93 -0.81 -33.28
N ASN A 109 14.63 -0.47 -33.26
CA ASN A 109 14.01 0.55 -34.11
C ASN A 109 13.80 1.90 -33.39
N GLY A 110 14.34 2.07 -32.18
CA GLY A 110 14.38 3.36 -31.48
C GLY A 110 13.47 3.48 -30.26
N ALA A 111 12.80 2.42 -29.82
CA ALA A 111 12.18 2.40 -28.49
C ALA A 111 13.22 2.20 -27.38
N ALA A 112 12.95 2.70 -26.19
CA ALA A 112 13.69 2.36 -24.98
C ALA A 112 12.84 1.44 -24.08
N PRO A 113 13.43 0.53 -23.29
CA PRO A 113 12.67 -0.24 -22.32
C PRO A 113 12.03 0.69 -21.28
N ALA A 114 10.75 0.47 -20.97
CA ALA A 114 10.05 1.24 -19.96
C ALA A 114 10.59 0.90 -18.55
N PRO A 115 10.86 1.89 -17.68
CA PRO A 115 11.12 1.62 -16.26
C PRO A 115 9.83 1.16 -15.54
N PRO A 116 9.94 0.61 -14.32
CA PRO A 116 8.79 0.36 -13.45
C PRO A 116 7.89 1.60 -13.30
N GLY A 117 6.60 1.44 -13.60
CA GLY A 117 5.63 2.55 -13.54
C GLY A 117 5.83 3.63 -14.61
N GLY A 118 6.65 3.37 -15.63
CA GLY A 118 6.98 4.34 -16.68
C GLY A 118 5.73 4.95 -17.31
N PHE A 119 4.75 4.14 -17.74
CA PHE A 119 3.58 4.72 -18.42
C PHE A 119 2.69 5.53 -17.45
N VAL A 120 2.58 5.12 -16.18
CA VAL A 120 1.90 5.94 -15.14
C VAL A 120 2.64 7.26 -14.90
N ARG A 121 3.99 7.27 -14.87
CA ARG A 121 4.79 8.51 -14.78
C ARG A 121 4.50 9.45 -15.95
N GLN A 122 4.46 8.92 -17.16
CA GLN A 122 4.09 9.66 -18.37
C GLN A 122 2.68 10.25 -18.27
N ALA A 123 1.71 9.47 -17.77
CA ALA A 123 0.34 9.93 -17.56
C ALA A 123 0.27 11.09 -16.56
N LEU A 124 0.97 10.98 -15.43
CA LEU A 124 1.08 12.05 -14.43
C LEU A 124 1.72 13.32 -15.02
N ALA A 125 2.85 13.18 -15.73
CA ALA A 125 3.56 14.30 -16.35
C ALA A 125 2.76 15.01 -17.46
N ASN A 126 1.76 14.34 -18.04
CA ASN A 126 0.86 14.88 -19.06
C ASN A 126 -0.52 15.25 -18.50
N ASP A 127 -0.65 15.41 -17.16
CA ASP A 127 -1.89 15.78 -16.47
C ASP A 127 -3.08 14.84 -16.79
N LYS A 128 -2.80 13.58 -17.12
CA LYS A 128 -3.83 12.55 -17.38
C LYS A 128 -4.33 11.88 -16.11
N LEU A 129 -3.47 11.83 -15.09
CA LEU A 129 -3.73 11.30 -13.76
C LEU A 129 -3.13 12.28 -12.75
N ASP A 130 -3.77 12.44 -11.59
CA ASP A 130 -3.12 13.00 -10.41
C ASP A 130 -2.37 11.90 -9.61
N LEU A 131 -1.72 12.28 -8.50
CA LEU A 131 -0.97 11.34 -7.68
C LEU A 131 -1.84 10.29 -6.99
N ASP A 132 -3.05 10.66 -6.57
CA ASP A 132 -3.99 9.72 -5.96
C ASP A 132 -4.48 8.69 -6.97
N GLN A 133 -4.81 9.13 -8.17
CA GLN A 133 -5.20 8.28 -9.28
C GLN A 133 -4.05 7.36 -9.71
N ALA A 134 -2.81 7.85 -9.73
CA ALA A 134 -1.64 7.02 -9.98
C ALA A 134 -1.51 5.91 -8.92
N ALA A 135 -1.57 6.25 -7.63
CA ALA A 135 -1.56 5.26 -6.55
C ALA A 135 -2.75 4.27 -6.63
N ALA A 136 -3.92 4.75 -7.06
CA ALA A 136 -5.10 3.93 -7.27
C ALA A 136 -4.93 2.90 -8.41
N VAL A 137 -4.17 3.21 -9.47
CA VAL A 137 -3.81 2.22 -10.50
C VAL A 137 -3.08 1.03 -9.88
N LEU A 138 -2.09 1.28 -9.01
CA LEU A 138 -1.37 0.21 -8.32
C LEU A 138 -2.30 -0.59 -7.41
N ALA A 139 -3.07 0.10 -6.57
CA ALA A 139 -4.00 -0.52 -5.63
C ALA A 139 -5.02 -1.41 -6.33
N LEU A 140 -5.53 -0.99 -7.49
CA LEU A 140 -6.48 -1.76 -8.31
C LEU A 140 -5.86 -3.06 -8.83
N VAL A 141 -4.63 -2.98 -9.32
CA VAL A 141 -3.91 -4.12 -9.90
C VAL A 141 -3.53 -5.15 -8.85
N THR A 142 -3.18 -4.68 -7.64
CA THR A 142 -2.78 -5.53 -6.52
C THR A 142 -3.93 -5.88 -5.59
N ALA A 143 -5.16 -5.50 -5.94
CA ALA A 143 -6.33 -5.75 -5.10
C ALA A 143 -6.51 -7.25 -4.86
N SER A 144 -6.63 -7.63 -3.58
CA SER A 144 -6.82 -9.03 -3.14
C SER A 144 -8.27 -9.49 -3.22
N ASP A 145 -9.22 -8.56 -3.27
CA ASP A 145 -10.65 -8.82 -3.22
C ASP A 145 -11.44 -7.73 -3.97
N ALA A 146 -12.73 -8.01 -4.17
CA ALA A 146 -13.63 -7.15 -4.94
C ALA A 146 -13.84 -5.78 -4.28
N GLU A 147 -13.85 -5.70 -2.95
CA GLU A 147 -14.09 -4.45 -2.24
C GLU A 147 -12.87 -3.52 -2.31
N ALA A 148 -11.67 -4.06 -2.16
CA ALA A 148 -10.41 -3.35 -2.39
C ALA A 148 -10.31 -2.85 -3.85
N ALA A 149 -10.70 -3.69 -4.82
CA ALA A 149 -10.76 -3.30 -6.23
C ALA A 149 -11.77 -2.17 -6.47
N LEU A 150 -12.98 -2.26 -5.89
CA LEU A 150 -14.01 -1.21 -6.00
C LEU A 150 -13.55 0.11 -5.36
N ARG A 151 -12.91 0.07 -4.19
CA ARG A 151 -12.34 1.26 -3.54
C ARG A 151 -11.25 1.90 -4.39
N ALA A 152 -10.36 1.10 -4.98
CA ALA A 152 -9.34 1.59 -5.91
C ALA A 152 -9.97 2.20 -7.19
N LEU A 153 -11.05 1.61 -7.71
CA LEU A 153 -11.78 2.16 -8.86
C LEU A 153 -12.43 3.51 -8.56
N ILE A 154 -12.92 3.73 -7.34
CA ILE A 154 -13.49 5.03 -6.93
C ILE A 154 -12.38 6.09 -6.89
N ARG A 155 -11.22 5.77 -6.29
CA ARG A 155 -10.05 6.67 -6.30
C ARG A 155 -9.56 6.97 -7.72
N LEU A 156 -9.48 5.95 -8.57
CA LEU A 156 -9.06 6.11 -9.97
C LEU A 156 -10.00 7.00 -10.79
N ARG A 157 -11.30 7.05 -10.46
CA ARG A 157 -12.26 7.98 -11.07
C ARG A 157 -11.98 9.44 -10.72
N GLY A 158 -11.15 9.71 -9.71
CA GLY A 158 -10.84 11.06 -9.24
C GLY A 158 -11.86 11.62 -8.26
N ASP A 159 -12.75 10.78 -7.72
CA ASP A 159 -13.81 11.22 -6.79
C ASP A 159 -13.21 11.83 -5.51
N LEU A 160 -12.10 11.27 -5.03
CA LEU A 160 -11.34 11.83 -3.90
C LEU A 160 -10.70 13.18 -4.28
N GLY A 161 -10.02 13.26 -5.43
CA GLY A 161 -9.44 14.51 -5.93
C GLY A 161 -10.47 15.64 -6.06
N ALA A 162 -11.67 15.33 -6.56
CA ALA A 162 -12.78 16.27 -6.65
C ALA A 162 -13.30 16.71 -5.28
N ASP A 163 -13.46 15.78 -4.33
CA ASP A 163 -13.84 16.10 -2.95
C ASP A 163 -12.78 16.98 -2.26
N LEU A 164 -11.49 16.68 -2.42
CA LEU A 164 -10.39 17.48 -1.86
C LEU A 164 -10.33 18.88 -2.45
N ALA A 165 -10.48 19.00 -3.78
CA ALA A 165 -10.49 20.29 -4.46
C ALA A 165 -11.66 21.17 -3.98
N ALA A 166 -12.85 20.57 -3.80
CA ALA A 166 -14.01 21.28 -3.28
C ALA A 166 -13.81 21.71 -1.82
N VAL A 167 -13.28 20.84 -0.96
CA VAL A 167 -12.99 21.15 0.45
C VAL A 167 -11.95 22.27 0.54
N ARG A 168 -10.87 22.20 -0.25
CA ARG A 168 -9.83 23.24 -0.31
C ARG A 168 -10.42 24.59 -0.72
N SER A 169 -11.32 24.61 -1.72
CA SER A 169 -11.98 25.83 -2.16
C SER A 169 -12.80 26.48 -1.05
N GLU A 170 -13.59 25.70 -0.32
CA GLU A 170 -14.41 26.21 0.79
C GLU A 170 -13.53 26.70 1.96
N LEU A 171 -12.46 25.99 2.32
CA LEU A 171 -11.52 26.44 3.34
C LEU A 171 -10.78 27.73 2.96
N THR A 172 -10.45 27.90 1.67
CA THR A 172 -9.81 29.14 1.17
C THR A 172 -10.77 30.32 1.30
N GLU A 173 -12.06 30.12 1.00
CA GLU A 173 -13.07 31.16 1.15
C GLU A 173 -13.32 31.53 2.61
N LEU A 174 -13.36 30.53 3.52
CA LEU A 174 -13.46 30.78 4.95
C LEU A 174 -12.25 31.57 5.46
N ARG A 175 -11.04 31.21 5.03
CA ARG A 175 -9.82 31.92 5.42
C ARG A 175 -9.87 33.38 5.00
N ALA A 176 -10.26 33.65 3.75
CA ALA A 176 -10.37 35.02 3.24
C ALA A 176 -11.37 35.88 4.05
N ARG A 177 -12.47 35.27 4.53
CA ARG A 177 -13.44 35.98 5.40
C ARG A 177 -12.87 36.29 6.79
N VAL A 178 -12.10 35.36 7.37
CA VAL A 178 -11.44 35.56 8.67
C VAL A 178 -10.35 36.63 8.55
N GLU A 179 -9.51 36.55 7.51
CA GLU A 179 -8.45 37.53 7.23
C GLU A 179 -9.04 38.93 7.02
N ALA A 180 -10.13 39.06 6.25
CA ALA A 180 -10.82 40.34 6.10
C ALA A 180 -11.39 40.87 7.44
N GLY A 181 -11.87 39.99 8.32
CA GLY A 181 -12.32 40.39 9.66
C GLY A 181 -11.19 40.91 10.56
N LEU A 182 -9.96 40.38 10.39
CA LEU A 182 -8.77 40.81 11.13
C LEU A 182 -8.20 42.13 10.58
N ASP A 183 -8.10 42.27 9.25
CA ASP A 183 -7.50 43.44 8.60
C ASP A 183 -8.35 44.71 8.77
N PHE A 184 -9.68 44.56 8.92
CA PHE A 184 -10.63 45.66 9.01
C PHE A 184 -11.37 45.72 10.36
N ALA A 185 -10.79 45.14 11.41
CA ALA A 185 -11.40 45.06 12.76
C ALA A 185 -11.72 46.42 13.40
N GLU A 186 -11.07 47.50 12.95
CA GLU A 186 -11.28 48.88 13.44
C GLU A 186 -12.34 49.66 12.62
N GLU A 187 -12.85 49.10 11.52
CA GLU A 187 -13.89 49.74 10.69
C GLU A 187 -15.31 49.39 11.18
N ASP A 188 -16.13 50.42 11.40
CA ASP A 188 -17.53 50.27 11.85
C ASP A 188 -18.33 49.40 10.87
N GLY A 189 -18.78 48.22 11.35
CA GLY A 189 -19.68 47.31 10.62
C GLY A 189 -19.05 46.02 10.12
N VAL A 190 -17.73 45.82 10.27
CA VAL A 190 -17.07 44.54 9.99
C VAL A 190 -17.19 43.64 11.21
N ALA A 191 -18.14 42.70 11.19
CA ALA A 191 -18.22 41.66 12.21
C ALA A 191 -17.03 40.70 12.02
N GLY A 192 -16.37 40.34 13.13
CA GLY A 192 -15.35 39.28 13.15
C GLY A 192 -15.89 37.93 12.64
N ALA A 193 -15.03 36.93 12.60
CA ALA A 193 -15.38 35.65 12.00
C ALA A 193 -16.66 35.05 12.62
N ASP A 194 -17.63 34.64 11.79
CA ASP A 194 -18.81 33.91 12.28
C ASP A 194 -18.40 32.47 12.67
N HIS A 195 -18.06 32.30 13.95
CA HIS A 195 -17.65 31.02 14.52
C HIS A 195 -18.71 29.93 14.38
N ARG A 196 -20.01 30.27 14.28
CA ARG A 196 -21.07 29.28 14.01
C ARG A 196 -21.01 28.78 12.59
N LEU A 197 -20.80 29.69 11.63
CA LEU A 197 -20.62 29.33 10.23
C LEU A 197 -19.39 28.44 10.05
N ILE A 198 -18.27 28.78 10.69
CA ILE A 198 -17.02 28.01 10.63
C ILE A 198 -17.21 26.61 11.22
N ARG A 199 -17.83 26.51 12.40
CA ARG A 199 -18.18 25.22 13.02
C ARG A 199 -19.00 24.34 12.08
N SER A 200 -20.06 24.93 11.49
CA SER A 200 -20.93 24.19 10.58
C SER A 200 -20.20 23.72 9.32
N ALA A 201 -19.28 24.54 8.79
CA ALA A 201 -18.48 24.19 7.63
C ALA A 201 -17.49 23.08 7.97
N ALA A 202 -16.75 23.21 9.07
CA ALA A 202 -15.81 22.20 9.54
C ALA A 202 -16.48 20.82 9.72
N GLN A 203 -17.68 20.77 10.29
CA GLN A 203 -18.45 19.51 10.41
C GLN A 203 -18.83 18.91 9.06
N ARG A 204 -19.36 19.71 8.13
CA ARG A 204 -19.73 19.24 6.78
C ARG A 204 -18.51 18.76 5.99
N LEU A 205 -17.43 19.52 6.00
CA LEU A 205 -16.19 19.20 5.31
C LEU A 205 -15.52 17.96 5.92
N GLY A 206 -15.52 17.85 7.25
CA GLY A 206 -15.04 16.66 7.96
C GLY A 206 -15.84 15.42 7.59
N ALA A 207 -17.17 15.48 7.58
CA ALA A 207 -18.01 14.36 7.16
C ALA A 207 -17.79 13.97 5.69
N ARG A 208 -17.56 14.95 4.81
CA ARG A 208 -17.24 14.71 3.39
C ARG A 208 -15.92 13.95 3.24
N LEU A 209 -14.88 14.36 3.96
CA LEU A 209 -13.55 13.73 3.93
C LEU A 209 -13.50 12.39 4.68
N ALA A 210 -14.27 12.21 5.73
CA ALA A 210 -14.27 10.99 6.55
C ALA A 210 -14.67 9.73 5.75
N ARG A 211 -15.45 9.90 4.67
CA ARG A 211 -15.81 8.81 3.75
C ARG A 211 -14.60 8.19 3.04
N TRP A 212 -13.50 8.93 2.96
CA TRP A 212 -12.24 8.51 2.34
C TRP A 212 -11.24 7.99 3.36
N GLN A 213 -11.53 8.16 4.64
CA GLN A 213 -10.70 7.60 5.71
C GLN A 213 -10.94 6.10 5.75
N VAL A 214 -9.98 5.34 5.24
CA VAL A 214 -9.93 3.92 5.54
C VAL A 214 -9.40 3.79 6.96
N THR A 215 -10.20 3.18 7.83
CA THR A 215 -9.78 2.80 9.19
C THR A 215 -8.63 1.80 9.05
N ALA A 216 -7.41 2.30 9.07
CA ALA A 216 -6.19 1.53 9.05
C ALA A 216 -5.54 1.68 10.41
N ASP A 217 -5.71 0.67 11.27
CA ASP A 217 -4.70 0.41 12.29
C ASP A 217 -3.43 0.01 11.53
N GLY A 218 -2.39 0.82 11.71
CA GLY A 218 -1.32 1.01 10.75
C GLY A 218 -0.38 -0.17 10.54
N SER A 219 0.16 -0.26 9.32
CA SER A 219 1.60 -0.43 9.06
C SER A 219 1.84 -0.58 7.56
N GLU A 220 2.94 0.01 7.09
CA GLU A 220 3.50 -0.26 5.76
C GLU A 220 3.98 -1.71 5.69
N GLY A 221 3.55 -2.47 4.68
CA GLY A 221 4.11 -3.79 4.36
C GLY A 221 3.10 -4.93 4.39
N THR A 222 3.60 -6.15 4.15
CA THR A 222 2.87 -7.39 4.42
C THR A 222 2.37 -7.35 5.87
N PRO A 223 1.05 -7.50 6.15
CA PRO A 223 0.53 -7.37 7.51
C PRO A 223 1.28 -8.29 8.46
N VAL A 224 1.73 -7.72 9.57
CA VAL A 224 2.46 -8.45 10.59
C VAL A 224 1.47 -9.02 11.59
N VAL A 225 1.53 -10.33 11.81
CA VAL A 225 0.77 -11.03 12.85
C VAL A 225 1.76 -11.54 13.90
N CYS A 226 1.65 -11.09 15.15
CA CYS A 226 2.55 -11.52 16.22
C CYS A 226 1.92 -12.59 17.11
N LEU A 227 2.66 -13.67 17.38
CA LEU A 227 2.34 -14.64 18.42
C LEU A 227 2.99 -14.21 19.74
N VAL A 228 2.19 -14.04 20.79
CA VAL A 228 2.62 -13.66 22.15
C VAL A 228 2.08 -14.65 23.18
N GLY A 229 2.70 -14.75 24.36
CA GLY A 229 2.28 -15.68 25.43
C GLY A 229 3.46 -16.23 26.24
N PRO A 230 3.20 -16.97 27.35
CA PRO A 230 4.24 -17.49 28.23
C PRO A 230 5.11 -18.56 27.54
N ALA A 231 6.27 -18.89 28.11
CA ALA A 231 7.06 -20.03 27.65
C ALA A 231 6.21 -21.30 27.65
N ASN A 232 6.49 -22.19 26.69
CA ASN A 232 5.77 -23.44 26.49
C ASN A 232 4.29 -23.32 26.07
N ALA A 233 3.74 -22.12 25.83
CA ALA A 233 2.38 -21.94 25.30
C ALA A 233 2.18 -22.40 23.83
N GLY A 234 3.14 -23.10 23.23
CA GLY A 234 3.01 -23.66 21.88
C GLY A 234 3.15 -22.66 20.72
N LYS A 235 3.64 -21.43 20.95
CA LYS A 235 3.82 -20.38 19.93
C LYS A 235 4.68 -20.85 18.75
N SER A 236 5.88 -21.37 19.03
CA SER A 236 6.82 -21.82 18.00
C SER A 236 6.32 -23.04 17.22
N ALA A 237 5.60 -23.95 17.88
CA ALA A 237 4.94 -25.08 17.23
C ALA A 237 3.81 -24.61 16.29
N LEU A 238 3.01 -23.64 16.74
CA LEU A 238 1.96 -23.02 15.92
C LEU A 238 2.57 -22.26 14.73
N PHE A 239 3.63 -21.49 14.96
CA PHE A 239 4.39 -20.78 13.92
C PHE A 239 4.86 -21.73 12.82
N GLN A 240 5.55 -22.81 13.19
CA GLN A 240 6.06 -23.79 12.22
C GLN A 240 4.93 -24.45 11.45
N ARG A 241 3.84 -24.80 12.15
CA ARG A 241 2.69 -25.48 11.54
C ARG A 241 1.98 -24.59 10.50
N LEU A 242 1.86 -23.30 10.78
CA LEU A 242 1.19 -22.34 9.91
C LEU A 242 2.06 -21.89 8.72
N THR A 243 3.37 -21.80 8.91
CA THR A 243 4.30 -21.28 7.88
C THR A 243 4.97 -22.37 7.04
N GLY A 244 5.05 -23.59 7.55
CA GLY A 244 5.77 -24.70 6.91
C GLY A 244 7.29 -24.53 6.90
N ALA A 245 7.83 -23.49 7.53
CA ALA A 245 9.27 -23.26 7.68
C ALA A 245 9.78 -23.99 8.94
N PRO A 246 10.96 -24.64 8.89
CA PRO A 246 11.62 -25.07 10.11
C PRO A 246 11.97 -23.83 10.93
N ALA A 247 11.85 -23.86 12.26
CA ALA A 247 12.41 -22.83 13.13
C ALA A 247 13.95 -22.94 13.08
N LEU A 248 14.56 -22.45 12.01
CA LEU A 248 16.00 -22.36 11.87
C LEU A 248 16.46 -21.00 12.40
N VAL A 249 17.22 -21.07 13.47
CA VAL A 249 17.94 -19.96 14.11
C VAL A 249 18.88 -19.32 13.09
N SER A 250 19.03 -18.00 13.14
CA SER A 250 20.12 -17.28 12.46
C SER A 250 21.47 -18.00 12.67
N PRO A 251 22.34 -18.14 11.65
CA PRO A 251 23.52 -19.01 11.68
C PRO A 251 24.68 -18.45 12.54
N VAL A 252 24.46 -17.45 13.39
CA VAL A 252 25.48 -16.90 14.29
C VAL A 252 25.52 -17.72 15.59
N PRO A 253 26.62 -18.44 15.91
CA PRO A 253 26.72 -19.20 17.14
C PRO A 253 26.68 -18.26 18.35
N GLY A 254 25.61 -18.32 19.13
CA GLY A 254 25.38 -17.48 20.31
C GLY A 254 24.05 -16.70 20.34
N THR A 255 23.25 -16.72 19.27
CA THR A 255 22.03 -15.90 19.16
C THR A 255 20.75 -16.74 19.10
N THR A 256 20.32 -17.34 20.22
CA THR A 256 18.99 -18.02 20.33
C THR A 256 17.84 -17.06 20.65
N ARG A 257 17.93 -15.77 20.35
CA ARG A 257 17.05 -14.77 20.99
C ARG A 257 16.51 -13.65 20.10
N ASP A 258 16.46 -13.87 18.79
CA ASP A 258 15.76 -12.98 17.85
C ASP A 258 14.37 -13.55 17.49
N PRO A 259 13.34 -12.69 17.31
CA PRO A 259 12.01 -13.13 16.89
C PRO A 259 12.07 -13.88 15.55
N LEU A 260 11.34 -14.99 15.43
CA LEU A 260 11.29 -15.76 14.20
C LEU A 260 10.22 -15.17 13.27
N GLU A 261 10.55 -14.99 12.00
CA GLU A 261 9.65 -14.40 11.00
C GLU A 261 9.53 -15.33 9.80
N ALA A 262 8.30 -15.56 9.35
CA ALA A 262 8.07 -16.33 8.12
C ALA A 262 6.77 -15.89 7.42
N PRO A 263 6.71 -16.00 6.08
CA PRO A 263 5.49 -15.74 5.34
C PRO A 263 4.45 -16.82 5.63
N TRP A 264 3.26 -16.40 6.04
CA TRP A 264 2.09 -17.27 6.21
C TRP A 264 1.05 -16.91 5.15
N LYS A 265 0.60 -17.89 4.36
CA LYS A 265 -0.41 -17.69 3.31
C LYS A 265 -1.80 -18.02 3.84
N ILE A 266 -2.70 -17.04 3.81
CA ILE A 266 -4.07 -17.17 4.31
C ILE A 266 -5.03 -16.52 3.31
N GLY A 267 -6.05 -17.25 2.86
CA GLY A 267 -7.12 -16.67 2.03
C GLY A 267 -6.63 -15.98 0.75
N GLY A 268 -5.55 -16.47 0.14
CA GLY A 268 -4.92 -15.84 -1.05
C GLY A 268 -4.00 -14.65 -0.75
N ARG A 269 -3.88 -14.22 0.51
CA ARG A 269 -2.99 -13.17 0.97
C ARG A 269 -1.74 -13.76 1.65
N THR A 270 -0.61 -13.07 1.57
CA THR A 270 0.57 -13.38 2.39
C THR A 270 0.61 -12.40 3.56
N VAL A 271 0.86 -12.92 4.76
CA VAL A 271 1.09 -12.16 6.00
C VAL A 271 2.45 -12.53 6.57
N THR A 272 3.11 -11.65 7.31
CA THR A 272 4.34 -11.98 8.03
C THR A 272 3.93 -12.46 9.41
N LEU A 273 4.11 -13.75 9.69
CA LEU A 273 3.89 -14.29 11.04
C LEU A 273 5.20 -14.12 11.82
N VAL A 274 5.11 -13.62 13.05
CA VAL A 274 6.25 -13.37 13.93
C VAL A 274 6.07 -14.11 15.26
N ASP A 275 7.01 -14.96 15.63
CA ASP A 275 7.06 -15.60 16.95
C ASP A 275 7.91 -14.76 17.91
N THR A 276 7.25 -14.09 18.86
CA THR A 276 7.94 -13.30 19.88
C THR A 276 8.29 -14.20 21.06
N ALA A 277 9.54 -14.64 21.13
CA ALA A 277 10.00 -15.54 22.18
C ALA A 277 9.80 -14.93 23.58
N GLY A 278 8.89 -15.50 24.37
CA GLY A 278 8.81 -15.32 25.83
C GLY A 278 8.65 -13.88 26.34
N TRP A 279 8.04 -12.98 25.55
CA TRP A 279 7.85 -11.57 25.93
C TRP A 279 7.16 -11.41 27.30
N LEU A 280 6.23 -12.30 27.63
CA LEU A 280 5.52 -12.29 28.91
C LEU A 280 6.43 -12.59 30.11
N ASP A 281 7.16 -13.72 30.06
CA ASP A 281 7.96 -14.20 31.19
C ASP A 281 9.08 -13.20 31.55
N ARG A 282 9.51 -12.41 30.57
CA ARG A 282 10.52 -11.37 30.72
C ARG A 282 9.97 -10.03 31.20
N ALA A 283 8.69 -9.75 30.98
CA ALA A 283 8.03 -8.54 31.49
C ALA A 283 7.63 -8.69 32.96
N SER A 284 7.29 -9.91 33.41
CA SER A 284 6.94 -10.21 34.80
C SER A 284 8.17 -10.42 35.70
N SER A 285 9.33 -10.80 35.16
CA SER A 285 10.58 -10.95 35.93
C SER A 285 11.28 -9.63 36.31
N GLY A 286 10.72 -8.47 35.94
CA GLY A 286 11.23 -7.15 36.31
C GLY A 286 10.72 -6.59 37.65
N LEU A 287 9.91 -7.34 38.40
CA LEU A 287 9.26 -6.84 39.63
C LEU A 287 9.55 -7.65 40.90
N ASP A 288 10.17 -8.82 40.82
CA ASP A 288 10.43 -9.64 42.01
C ASP A 288 11.90 -9.64 42.41
N GLY A 289 12.25 -8.71 43.29
CA GLY A 289 13.50 -8.73 44.03
C GLY A 289 13.50 -9.80 45.12
N SER A 290 13.81 -11.06 44.78
CA SER A 290 14.41 -12.01 45.74
C SER A 290 14.84 -13.35 45.10
N SER A 291 16.16 -13.59 45.08
CA SER A 291 16.90 -14.88 45.13
C SER A 291 16.60 -15.96 44.06
N SER A 292 17.55 -16.68 43.47
CA SER A 292 19.00 -16.83 43.66
C SER A 292 19.51 -17.77 42.56
N GLY A 293 20.54 -17.38 41.82
CA GLY A 293 21.21 -18.22 40.83
C GLY A 293 22.33 -17.45 40.17
N LEU A 294 23.54 -17.63 40.70
CA LEU A 294 24.79 -17.03 40.23
C LEU A 294 25.05 -17.41 38.77
N ASP A 295 25.13 -16.40 37.88
CA ASP A 295 26.09 -16.31 36.77
C ASP A 295 25.97 -14.92 36.11
N GLY A 296 26.90 -14.03 36.49
CA GLY A 296 26.88 -12.61 36.18
C GLY A 296 27.38 -12.26 34.77
N SER A 297 26.59 -12.53 33.73
CA SER A 297 26.92 -12.07 32.36
C SER A 297 25.73 -11.84 31.40
N SER A 298 24.52 -11.50 31.88
CA SER A 298 23.33 -11.41 30.99
C SER A 298 22.46 -10.14 31.08
N SER A 299 22.77 -9.15 31.93
CA SER A 299 21.82 -8.04 32.18
C SER A 299 21.76 -6.94 31.09
N GLY A 300 22.65 -6.96 30.10
CA GLY A 300 22.64 -5.98 28.98
C GLY A 300 21.91 -6.45 27.71
N LEU A 301 21.75 -7.75 27.52
CA LEU A 301 21.21 -8.36 26.29
C LEU A 301 19.69 -8.56 26.33
N ASP A 302 19.08 -8.58 27.52
CA ASP A 302 17.65 -8.83 27.67
C ASP A 302 16.78 -7.60 27.33
N ALA A 303 17.27 -6.38 27.57
CA ALA A 303 16.53 -5.15 27.26
C ALA A 303 16.36 -4.93 25.75
N ALA A 304 17.38 -5.24 24.95
CA ALA A 304 17.33 -5.10 23.49
C ALA A 304 16.37 -6.10 22.86
N ALA A 305 16.33 -7.35 23.34
CA ALA A 305 15.39 -8.37 22.89
C ALA A 305 13.94 -8.06 23.31
N ILE A 306 13.72 -7.55 24.52
CA ILE A 306 12.40 -7.07 24.98
C ILE A 306 11.95 -5.86 24.16
N ALA A 307 12.85 -4.92 23.86
CA ALA A 307 12.57 -3.76 23.01
C ALA A 307 12.29 -4.17 21.55
N ALA A 308 13.00 -5.15 21.01
CA ALA A 308 12.74 -5.71 19.69
C ALA A 308 11.37 -6.39 19.62
N GLY A 309 11.03 -7.23 20.61
CA GLY A 309 9.70 -7.84 20.71
C GLY A 309 8.57 -6.81 20.85
N ARG A 310 8.77 -5.76 21.65
CA ARG A 310 7.81 -4.65 21.76
C ARG A 310 7.60 -3.92 20.44
N ARG A 311 8.67 -3.62 19.70
CA ARG A 311 8.55 -2.98 18.38
C ARG A 311 7.70 -3.81 17.43
N TRP A 312 7.87 -5.13 17.40
CA TRP A 312 7.04 -6.00 16.56
C TRP A 312 5.56 -5.96 16.96
N ILE A 313 5.28 -6.02 18.26
CA ILE A 313 3.91 -5.98 18.80
C ILE A 313 3.24 -4.62 18.54
N GLU A 314 3.97 -3.52 18.71
CA GLU A 314 3.49 -2.15 18.47
C GLU A 314 3.17 -1.87 17.00
N HIS A 315 3.84 -2.55 16.07
CA HIS A 315 3.63 -2.42 14.63
C HIS A 315 2.82 -3.59 14.03
N ALA A 316 2.31 -4.51 14.86
CA ALA A 316 1.54 -5.64 14.40
C ALA A 316 0.14 -5.22 13.96
N ALA A 317 -0.30 -5.69 12.79
CA ALA A 317 -1.67 -5.55 12.33
C ALA A 317 -2.64 -6.43 13.15
N LEU A 318 -2.13 -7.50 13.78
CA LEU A 318 -2.88 -8.37 14.69
C LEU A 318 -1.94 -9.06 15.69
N VAL A 319 -2.37 -9.14 16.95
CA VAL A 319 -1.64 -9.85 18.01
C VAL A 319 -2.47 -11.04 18.50
N LEU A 320 -1.89 -12.23 18.43
CA LEU A 320 -2.48 -13.49 18.88
C LEU A 320 -1.83 -13.91 20.20
N ALA A 321 -2.60 -13.88 21.29
CA ALA A 321 -2.14 -14.29 22.61
C ALA A 321 -2.39 -15.78 22.82
N CYS A 322 -1.35 -16.59 22.75
CA CYS A 322 -1.40 -18.03 22.94
C CYS A 322 -1.47 -18.39 24.44
N SER A 323 -2.49 -19.16 24.81
CA SER A 323 -2.70 -19.70 26.16
C SER A 323 -2.85 -21.21 26.07
N ALA A 324 -2.05 -21.98 26.80
CA ALA A 324 -2.16 -23.44 26.83
C ALA A 324 -2.64 -23.93 28.21
N PRO A 325 -3.26 -25.12 28.33
CA PRO A 325 -3.64 -25.70 29.62
C PRO A 325 -2.48 -25.78 30.64
N ASP A 326 -1.26 -26.02 30.15
CA ASP A 326 -0.01 -26.15 30.91
C ASP A 326 0.83 -24.86 30.95
N ALA A 327 0.40 -23.81 30.26
CA ALA A 327 1.05 -22.51 30.20
C ALA A 327 0.00 -21.43 29.91
N ARG A 328 -0.83 -21.13 30.92
CA ARG A 328 -1.93 -20.18 30.80
C ARG A 328 -1.43 -18.74 30.79
N LEU A 329 -2.10 -17.89 30.01
CA LEU A 329 -1.94 -16.45 30.14
C LEU A 329 -2.32 -15.99 31.55
N PRO A 330 -1.52 -15.14 32.21
CA PRO A 330 -1.87 -14.59 33.51
C PRO A 330 -3.20 -13.82 33.45
N GLU A 331 -3.82 -13.64 34.60
CA GLU A 331 -4.97 -12.73 34.73
C GLU A 331 -4.47 -11.28 34.50
N SER A 332 -5.26 -10.45 33.83
CA SER A 332 -4.79 -9.13 33.41
C SER A 332 -4.92 -8.12 34.55
N ASP A 333 -3.79 -7.61 35.04
CA ASP A 333 -3.76 -6.49 36.00
C ASP A 333 -3.85 -5.11 35.30
N GLY A 334 -4.30 -5.06 34.05
CA GLY A 334 -4.34 -3.82 33.24
C GLY A 334 -3.00 -3.41 32.59
N THR A 335 -1.93 -4.21 32.76
CA THR A 335 -0.61 -4.01 32.13
C THR A 335 -0.56 -4.33 30.63
N TRP A 336 -1.61 -4.95 30.10
CA TRP A 336 -1.75 -5.32 28.70
C TRP A 336 -2.41 -4.21 27.89
N GLN A 337 -1.62 -3.23 27.44
CA GLN A 337 -2.14 -2.11 26.64
C GLN A 337 -2.41 -2.47 25.16
N VAL A 338 -2.30 -3.75 24.78
CA VAL A 338 -2.46 -4.22 23.40
C VAL A 338 -3.74 -5.05 23.29
N VAL A 339 -4.63 -4.69 22.36
CA VAL A 339 -5.85 -5.46 22.06
C VAL A 339 -5.45 -6.79 21.41
N ALA A 340 -5.30 -7.85 22.21
CA ALA A 340 -4.87 -9.16 21.73
C ALA A 340 -6.06 -10.12 21.57
N THR A 341 -6.08 -10.88 20.47
CA THR A 341 -7.02 -12.00 20.29
C THR A 341 -6.45 -13.24 20.96
N ILE A 342 -7.14 -13.79 21.96
CA ILE A 342 -6.66 -14.95 22.70
C ILE A 342 -6.93 -16.24 21.92
N VAL A 343 -5.89 -17.07 21.80
CA VAL A 343 -5.90 -18.37 21.11
C VAL A 343 -5.55 -19.46 22.12
N ALA A 344 -6.45 -20.41 22.35
CA ALA A 344 -6.16 -21.57 23.19
C ALA A 344 -5.33 -22.57 22.38
N THR A 345 -4.06 -22.76 22.72
CA THR A 345 -3.17 -23.73 22.09
C THR A 345 -3.14 -25.05 22.88
N LYS A 346 -2.65 -26.12 22.26
CA LYS A 346 -2.62 -27.47 22.85
C LYS A 346 -3.99 -27.93 23.38
N ALA A 347 -5.05 -27.66 22.62
CA ALA A 347 -6.42 -28.01 22.99
C ALA A 347 -6.64 -29.52 23.19
N ASP A 348 -5.71 -30.36 22.73
CA ASP A 348 -5.67 -31.80 22.96
C ASP A 348 -5.26 -32.21 24.39
N LEU A 349 -4.59 -31.33 25.15
CA LEU A 349 -4.03 -31.66 26.47
C LEU A 349 -4.96 -31.31 27.65
N GLY A 350 -6.05 -30.60 27.44
CA GLY A 350 -6.96 -30.22 28.51
C GLY A 350 -7.96 -29.13 28.14
N ALA A 351 -8.67 -28.64 29.15
CA ALA A 351 -9.69 -27.61 28.95
C ALA A 351 -9.06 -26.29 28.45
N PRO A 352 -9.55 -25.73 27.33
CA PRO A 352 -9.03 -24.49 26.77
C PRO A 352 -9.24 -23.30 27.71
N ASP A 353 -8.47 -22.24 27.51
CA ASP A 353 -8.69 -20.97 28.20
C ASP A 353 -10.09 -20.43 27.85
N PRO A 354 -10.96 -20.17 28.85
CA PRO A 354 -12.33 -19.69 28.58
C PRO A 354 -12.38 -18.32 27.90
N ARG A 355 -11.27 -17.57 27.92
CA ARG A 355 -11.14 -16.27 27.24
C ARG A 355 -10.76 -16.41 25.76
N ALA A 356 -10.39 -17.61 25.31
CA ALA A 356 -9.95 -17.84 23.95
C ALA A 356 -11.10 -17.74 22.95
N VAL A 357 -10.85 -17.04 21.84
CA VAL A 357 -11.79 -16.89 20.72
C VAL A 357 -11.77 -18.15 19.84
N VAL A 358 -10.64 -18.84 19.78
CA VAL A 358 -10.46 -20.09 19.04
C VAL A 358 -9.53 -21.02 19.80
N ALA A 359 -9.81 -22.32 19.75
CA ALA A 359 -8.97 -23.37 20.30
C ALA A 359 -8.32 -24.17 19.17
N VAL A 360 -7.02 -24.40 19.28
CA VAL A 360 -6.20 -25.06 18.26
C VAL A 360 -5.31 -26.14 18.87
N SER A 361 -5.05 -27.18 18.08
CA SER A 361 -4.07 -28.22 18.40
C SER A 361 -3.18 -28.44 17.18
N VAL A 362 -1.87 -28.24 17.37
CA VAL A 362 -0.87 -28.45 16.32
C VAL A 362 -0.73 -29.93 15.98
N GLU A 363 -0.77 -30.79 17.01
CA GLU A 363 -0.63 -32.25 16.90
C GLU A 363 -1.79 -32.87 16.11
N THR A 364 -3.02 -32.48 16.41
CA THR A 364 -4.21 -33.05 15.75
C THR A 364 -4.63 -32.28 14.50
N GLY A 365 -4.16 -31.04 14.33
CA GLY A 365 -4.60 -30.12 13.29
C GLY A 365 -5.95 -29.46 13.56
N ALA A 366 -6.63 -29.78 14.67
CA ALA A 366 -7.93 -29.21 14.99
C ALA A 366 -7.85 -27.69 15.18
N GLY A 367 -8.84 -26.97 14.63
CA GLY A 367 -9.00 -25.51 14.80
C GLY A 367 -8.05 -24.63 13.99
N LEU A 368 -7.05 -25.20 13.28
CA LEU A 368 -6.08 -24.41 12.51
C LEU A 368 -6.73 -23.65 11.34
N ASP A 369 -7.67 -24.26 10.63
CA ASP A 369 -8.41 -23.59 9.55
C ASP A 369 -9.34 -22.49 10.08
N GLN A 370 -9.93 -22.69 11.27
CA GLN A 370 -10.75 -21.68 11.95
C GLN A 370 -9.90 -20.48 12.39
N LEU A 371 -8.69 -20.74 12.91
CA LEU A 371 -7.72 -19.70 13.24
C LEU A 371 -7.29 -18.93 11.97
N ALA A 372 -7.01 -19.63 10.87
CA ALA A 372 -6.67 -19.01 9.60
C ALA A 372 -7.81 -18.12 9.08
N GLY A 373 -9.06 -18.60 9.13
CA GLY A 373 -10.25 -17.82 8.77
C GLY A 373 -10.44 -16.57 9.63
N LEU A 374 -10.29 -16.70 10.95
CA LEU A 374 -10.37 -15.58 11.90
C LEU A 374 -9.31 -14.51 11.61
N VAL A 375 -8.07 -14.92 11.33
CA VAL A 375 -6.99 -13.98 10.99
C VAL A 375 -7.26 -13.30 9.65
N ALA A 376 -7.74 -14.04 8.64
CA ALA A 376 -8.12 -13.47 7.35
C ALA A 376 -9.22 -12.40 7.49
N GLU A 377 -10.28 -12.72 8.24
CA GLU A 377 -11.39 -11.81 8.51
C GLU A 377 -10.91 -10.53 9.21
N ARG A 378 -10.10 -10.66 10.27
CA ARG A 378 -9.58 -9.49 11.01
C ARG A 378 -8.63 -8.62 10.18
N LEU A 379 -7.88 -9.22 9.25
CA LEU A 379 -6.99 -8.48 8.35
C LEU A 379 -7.67 -7.91 7.10
N ALA A 380 -8.85 -8.41 6.72
CA ALA A 380 -9.64 -7.87 5.62
C ALA A 380 -10.18 -6.47 5.95
N HIS A 381 -10.51 -6.22 7.22
CA HIS A 381 -11.02 -4.95 7.71
C HIS A 381 -9.95 -3.83 7.83
N SER A 382 -8.66 -4.14 7.63
CA SER A 382 -7.54 -3.21 7.92
C SER A 382 -6.78 -2.67 6.70
N SER A 383 -7.19 -2.96 5.45
CA SER A 383 -6.36 -2.66 4.26
C SER A 383 -7.03 -1.69 3.27
N GLY A 384 -6.39 -0.54 2.99
CA GLY A 384 -6.74 0.26 1.80
C GLY A 384 -6.36 1.74 1.82
N GLY A 385 -5.07 2.09 1.72
CA GLY A 385 -4.65 3.44 1.35
C GLY A 385 -3.14 3.59 1.41
N GLU A 386 -2.60 4.58 0.67
CA GLU A 386 -1.19 4.92 0.79
C GLU A 386 -0.95 5.54 2.19
N PRO A 387 -0.05 4.99 3.03
CA PRO A 387 0.10 5.39 4.44
C PRO A 387 0.35 6.89 4.62
N ARG A 388 1.09 7.53 3.70
CA ARG A 388 1.27 8.99 3.69
C ARG A 388 -0.05 9.72 3.49
N GLN A 389 -0.83 9.34 2.47
CA GLN A 389 -2.11 9.96 2.17
C GLN A 389 -3.12 9.75 3.31
N GLN A 390 -3.16 8.55 3.90
CA GLN A 390 -4.00 8.30 5.07
C GLN A 390 -3.58 9.13 6.29
N ARG A 391 -2.27 9.28 6.54
CA ARG A 391 -1.76 10.16 7.63
C ARG A 391 -2.12 11.62 7.39
N LEU A 392 -1.97 12.11 6.17
CA LEU A 392 -2.32 13.49 5.81
C LEU A 392 -3.84 13.72 5.87
N LEU A 393 -4.65 12.77 5.40
CA LEU A 393 -6.11 12.81 5.51
C LEU A 393 -6.57 12.76 6.96
N ALA A 394 -5.97 11.90 7.80
CA ALA A 394 -6.24 11.85 9.23
C ALA A 394 -5.86 13.16 9.94
N SER A 395 -4.74 13.78 9.53
CA SER A 395 -4.32 15.09 10.06
C SER A 395 -5.30 16.20 9.66
N ALA A 396 -5.79 16.20 8.41
CA ALA A 396 -6.80 17.13 7.95
C ALA A 396 -8.13 16.95 8.71
N LEU A 397 -8.57 15.70 8.92
CA LEU A 397 -9.77 15.38 9.69
C LEU A 397 -9.63 15.80 11.17
N ALA A 398 -8.47 15.58 11.78
CA ALA A 398 -8.21 16.03 13.14
C ALA A 398 -8.25 17.56 13.27
N GLY A 399 -7.68 18.29 12.30
CA GLY A 399 -7.75 19.75 12.27
C GLY A 399 -9.18 20.26 12.08
N LEU A 400 -9.95 19.66 11.17
CA LEU A 400 -11.37 19.98 10.98
C LEU A 400 -12.19 19.66 12.23
N GLY A 401 -11.88 18.57 12.94
CA GLY A 401 -12.52 18.21 14.21
C GLY A 401 -12.32 19.28 15.28
N LYS A 402 -11.09 19.80 15.42
CA LYS A 402 -10.80 20.91 16.36
C LYS A 402 -11.63 22.16 16.05
N LEU A 403 -11.71 22.55 14.78
CA LEU A 403 -12.52 23.69 14.34
C LEU A 403 -14.03 23.47 14.57
N ALA A 404 -14.48 22.23 14.42
CA ALA A 404 -15.87 21.83 14.67
C ALA A 404 -16.23 21.80 16.16
N ASP A 405 -15.29 21.51 17.05
CA ASP A 405 -15.52 21.44 18.50
C ASP A 405 -15.42 22.81 19.16
N GLN A 406 -14.34 23.54 18.88
CA GLN A 406 -14.10 24.84 19.48
C GLN A 406 -13.20 25.67 18.55
N PRO A 407 -13.78 26.51 17.67
CA PRO A 407 -12.98 27.40 16.84
C PRO A 407 -12.17 28.35 17.76
N PRO A 408 -10.87 28.53 17.49
CA PRO A 408 -10.02 29.42 18.28
C PRO A 408 -10.30 30.89 17.93
N ALA A 409 -9.59 31.82 18.58
CA ALA A 409 -9.63 33.23 18.24
C ALA A 409 -9.20 33.47 16.78
N ASP A 410 -9.68 34.57 16.18
CA ASP A 410 -9.62 34.81 14.73
C ASP A 410 -8.18 34.73 14.15
N GLU A 411 -7.16 35.20 14.87
CA GLU A 411 -5.74 35.08 14.46
C GLU A 411 -5.28 33.62 14.33
N LEU A 412 -5.58 32.79 15.34
CA LEU A 412 -5.24 31.36 15.34
C LEU A 412 -6.08 30.60 14.33
N LEU A 413 -7.33 31.02 14.13
CA LEU A 413 -8.25 30.44 13.18
C LEU A 413 -7.78 30.64 11.74
N ALA A 414 -7.29 31.83 11.38
CA ALA A 414 -6.69 32.10 10.08
C ALA A 414 -5.48 31.18 9.79
N GLU A 415 -4.60 31.02 10.78
CA GLU A 415 -3.43 30.13 10.69
C GLU A 415 -3.83 28.64 10.57
N ASP A 416 -4.81 28.17 11.34
CA ASP A 416 -5.31 26.79 11.26
C ASP A 416 -5.94 26.50 9.88
N LEU A 417 -6.71 27.44 9.33
CA LEU A 417 -7.28 27.35 7.98
C LEU A 417 -6.20 27.34 6.89
N ARG A 418 -5.13 28.14 7.06
CA ARG A 418 -3.95 28.13 6.16
C ARG A 418 -3.29 26.75 6.15
N ARG A 419 -2.98 26.20 7.33
CA ARG A 419 -2.36 24.86 7.47
C ARG A 419 -3.22 23.76 6.85
N LEU A 420 -4.53 23.77 7.07
CA LEU A 420 -5.44 22.81 6.46
C LEU A 420 -5.44 22.90 4.94
N THR A 421 -5.39 24.12 4.38
CA THR A 421 -5.34 24.33 2.92
C THR A 421 -4.04 23.82 2.31
N GLU A 422 -2.90 24.01 2.99
CA GLU A 422 -1.58 23.49 2.59
C GLU A 422 -1.56 21.96 2.64
N LEU A 423 -2.05 21.36 3.74
CA LEU A 423 -2.15 19.90 3.89
C LEU A 423 -2.99 19.24 2.77
N LEU A 424 -4.10 19.85 2.38
CA LEU A 424 -4.93 19.35 1.28
C LEU A 424 -4.24 19.53 -0.08
N SER A 425 -3.43 20.58 -0.26
CA SER A 425 -2.67 20.79 -1.50
C SER A 425 -1.57 19.72 -1.66
N ASP A 426 -0.92 19.36 -0.56
CA ASP A 426 0.01 18.23 -0.52
C ASP A 426 -0.69 16.89 -0.82
N LEU A 427 -1.95 16.72 -0.41
CA LEU A 427 -2.73 15.52 -0.72
C LEU A 427 -3.09 15.40 -2.20
N ILE A 428 -3.37 16.53 -2.85
CA ILE A 428 -3.67 16.62 -4.29
C ILE A 428 -2.41 16.44 -5.15
N GLY A 429 -1.22 16.61 -4.55
CA GLY A 429 0.05 16.36 -5.23
C GLY A 429 0.61 17.56 -5.99
N SER A 430 0.19 18.79 -5.69
CA SER A 430 0.72 19.99 -6.35
C SER A 430 2.17 20.34 -5.95
N THR A 431 2.72 19.67 -4.94
CA THR A 431 3.99 19.99 -4.26
C THR A 431 4.72 18.75 -3.75
N THR A 432 4.88 17.70 -4.57
CA THR A 432 5.51 16.44 -4.11
C THR A 432 6.98 16.32 -4.53
N PRO A 433 7.92 16.01 -3.60
CA PRO A 433 9.34 15.78 -3.92
C PRO A 433 9.56 14.54 -4.82
N ASP A 434 10.54 14.61 -5.72
CA ASP A 434 10.89 13.53 -6.67
C ASP A 434 11.15 12.18 -6.00
N ASP A 435 11.73 12.16 -4.79
CA ASP A 435 12.03 10.93 -4.05
C ASP A 435 10.78 10.10 -3.72
N VAL A 436 9.65 10.77 -3.49
CA VAL A 436 8.36 10.13 -3.18
C VAL A 436 7.76 9.51 -4.43
N LEU A 437 7.92 10.19 -5.57
CA LEU A 437 7.54 9.66 -6.88
C LEU A 437 8.33 8.40 -7.16
N ASP A 438 9.65 8.43 -6.95
CA ASP A 438 10.50 7.27 -7.18
C ASP A 438 10.14 6.08 -6.29
N ALA A 439 9.86 6.32 -5.01
CA ALA A 439 9.36 5.29 -4.09
C ALA A 439 8.03 4.69 -4.57
N LEU A 440 7.06 5.52 -4.98
CA LEU A 440 5.77 5.06 -5.50
C LEU A 440 5.94 4.20 -6.75
N PHE A 441 6.68 4.69 -7.74
CA PHE A 441 6.81 4.04 -9.05
C PHE A 441 7.70 2.80 -9.02
N SER A 442 8.63 2.69 -8.08
CA SER A 442 9.42 1.47 -7.88
C SER A 442 8.57 0.23 -7.54
N ARG A 443 7.36 0.44 -6.98
CA ARG A 443 6.42 -0.63 -6.60
C ARG A 443 5.54 -1.11 -7.75
N PHE A 444 5.57 -0.42 -8.89
CA PHE A 444 4.83 -0.84 -10.08
C PHE A 444 5.56 -1.95 -10.83
N CYS A 445 4.80 -2.83 -11.48
CA CYS A 445 5.38 -3.74 -12.45
C CYS A 445 5.85 -2.98 -13.70
N ILE A 446 6.85 -3.53 -14.38
CA ILE A 446 7.22 -3.11 -15.74
C ILE A 446 6.02 -3.33 -16.67
N GLY A 447 5.69 -2.36 -17.53
CA GLY A 447 4.57 -2.46 -18.48
C GLY A 447 3.30 -1.71 -18.08
N LYS A 448 3.26 -1.17 -16.85
CA LYS A 448 2.33 -0.12 -16.42
C LYS A 448 3.07 1.19 -16.27
#